data_AF-A0A7X9J663-F1
#
_entry.id   AF-A0A7X9J663-F1
#
_cell.length_a   1.000
_cell.length_b   1.000
_cell.length_c   1.000
_cell.angle_alpha   90.00
_cell.angle_beta   90.00
_cell.angle_gamma   90.00
#
_symmetry.space_group_name_H-M   'P 1'
#
loop_
_entity.id
_entity.type
_entity.pdbx_description
1 polymer ?
#
loop_
_entity_poly.entity_id
_entity_poly.type
_entity_poly.pdbx_seq_one_letter_code
_entity_poly.pdbx_strand_id
1 'polypeptide(L)'
;MRRKILHFLFFEKLTWVDSLLIIIGLMTVYCIGIDSVPFHPDETYWVDMAARLSQPFNSPSWQPGYMTYEVRPFPGYLAALGQKLAGISLDELPKAAWDWSLSTAENTARGAVPSAQVLLASRFPMAILAALALALTAIGLGRGFGRFYGYFFAWASCNSYFLTQLRRAMCEAPLLFFSVLLLCALPPLLDALHEKQKKRVILWSILVGVLSGLAAECKLTGALGVGLAIIAGFVSIYFKQDQKDQRVVRLFQFSTLLILASALISFVAVYPFFYVDPLTRMLGTLATRQNVLQTQLHDYPAQVISFWQRPVLLVKRIFGLPLGWPTSVSLGGYILPLFFLGVGIYETYAQSQFFPRGLVLVSAAVVLGLPMCFTPLDWDRYYLWPVFFACIFLSIGASRLILELGYLKIDKPRL
;
A
#
# COMPACT_ATOMS: atom_id res chain seq x y z
N MET A 1 -39.97 -5.47 3.71
CA MET A 1 -38.71 -6.23 3.51
C MET A 1 -37.57 -5.34 2.96
N ARG A 2 -37.73 -4.65 1.81
CA ARG A 2 -36.68 -3.83 1.17
C ARG A 2 -36.05 -2.76 2.08
N ARG A 3 -36.85 -1.96 2.82
CA ARG A 3 -36.34 -0.95 3.77
C ARG A 3 -35.49 -1.55 4.89
N LYS A 4 -35.86 -2.73 5.42
CA LYS A 4 -35.09 -3.42 6.46
C LYS A 4 -33.73 -3.91 5.94
N ILE A 5 -33.68 -4.40 4.69
CA ILE A 5 -32.44 -4.84 4.04
C ILE A 5 -31.50 -3.65 3.79
N LEU A 6 -32.02 -2.54 3.23
CA LEU A 6 -31.20 -1.33 3.05
C LEU A 6 -30.71 -0.78 4.39
N HIS A 7 -31.56 -0.79 5.42
CA HIS A 7 -31.14 -0.38 6.76
C HIS A 7 -29.98 -1.24 7.28
N PHE A 8 -30.13 -2.57 7.21
CA PHE A 8 -29.12 -3.54 7.63
C PHE A 8 -27.80 -3.40 6.86
N LEU A 9 -27.85 -3.16 5.54
CA LEU A 9 -26.64 -3.07 4.72
C LEU A 9 -25.89 -1.74 4.86
N PHE A 10 -26.60 -0.62 5.06
CA PHE A 10 -26.00 0.70 4.99
C PHE A 10 -25.87 1.42 6.33
N PHE A 11 -26.68 1.08 7.33
CA PHE A 11 -26.67 1.78 8.62
C PHE A 11 -26.18 0.92 9.77
N GLU A 12 -26.31 -0.41 9.68
CA GLU A 12 -25.69 -1.26 10.68
C GLU A 12 -24.19 -1.36 10.46
N LYS A 13 -23.46 -1.33 11.59
CA LYS A 13 -22.02 -1.53 11.60
C LYS A 13 -21.68 -2.98 11.25
N LEU A 14 -20.52 -3.14 10.65
CA LEU A 14 -19.93 -4.44 10.34
C LEU A 14 -19.63 -5.23 11.63
N THR A 15 -20.15 -6.45 11.71
CA THR A 15 -20.02 -7.37 12.85
C THR A 15 -18.69 -8.13 12.84
N TRP A 16 -18.40 -8.89 13.89
CA TRP A 16 -17.22 -9.76 13.89
C TRP A 16 -17.35 -10.91 12.87
N VAL A 17 -18.57 -11.41 12.62
CA VAL A 17 -18.84 -12.44 11.61
C VAL A 17 -18.54 -11.90 10.22
N ASP A 18 -19.05 -10.70 9.89
CA ASP A 18 -18.75 -10.03 8.62
C ASP A 18 -17.24 -9.84 8.44
N SER A 19 -16.53 -9.48 9.52
CA SER A 19 -15.07 -9.29 9.51
C SER A 19 -14.35 -10.60 9.17
N LEU A 20 -14.77 -11.70 9.80
CA LEU A 20 -14.22 -13.03 9.56
C LEU A 20 -14.48 -13.49 8.12
N LEU A 21 -15.69 -13.27 7.59
CA LEU A 21 -16.04 -13.61 6.21
C LEU A 21 -15.18 -12.83 5.20
N ILE A 22 -14.97 -11.53 5.43
CA ILE A 22 -14.08 -10.71 4.60
C ILE A 22 -12.64 -11.25 4.63
N ILE A 23 -12.12 -11.56 5.83
CA ILE A 23 -10.76 -12.08 5.98
C ILE A 23 -10.62 -13.43 5.26
N ILE A 24 -11.53 -14.37 5.50
CA ILE A 24 -11.49 -15.69 4.86
C ILE A 24 -11.64 -15.55 3.34
N GLY A 25 -12.58 -14.73 2.87
CA GLY A 25 -12.81 -14.51 1.44
C GLY A 25 -11.59 -13.95 0.73
N LEU A 26 -10.97 -12.89 1.28
CA LEU A 26 -9.77 -12.30 0.70
C LEU A 26 -8.55 -13.22 0.82
N MET A 27 -8.39 -13.94 1.94
CA MET A 27 -7.33 -14.96 2.07
C MET A 27 -7.48 -16.04 1.01
N THR A 28 -8.70 -16.54 0.82
CA THR A 28 -9.01 -17.56 -0.18
C THR A 28 -8.66 -17.05 -1.58
N VAL A 29 -9.14 -15.85 -1.93
CA VAL A 29 -8.87 -15.25 -3.24
C VAL A 29 -7.37 -15.10 -3.46
N TYR A 30 -6.63 -14.48 -2.53
CA TYR A 30 -5.21 -14.13 -2.74
C TYR A 30 -4.25 -15.31 -2.65
N CYS A 31 -4.56 -16.32 -1.83
CA CYS A 31 -3.70 -17.49 -1.67
C CYS A 31 -3.98 -18.58 -2.72
N ILE A 32 -5.21 -18.69 -3.24
CA ILE A 32 -5.53 -19.65 -4.32
C ILE A 32 -5.09 -19.10 -5.68
N GLY A 33 -4.44 -19.95 -6.48
CA GLY A 33 -3.95 -19.58 -7.82
C GLY A 33 -2.78 -18.60 -7.77
N ILE A 34 -1.97 -18.63 -6.70
CA ILE A 34 -0.77 -17.80 -6.58
C ILE A 34 0.36 -18.28 -7.51
N ASP A 35 0.36 -19.56 -7.84
CA ASP A 35 1.24 -20.24 -8.79
C ASP A 35 0.99 -19.80 -10.24
N SER A 36 -0.26 -19.44 -10.58
CA SER A 36 -0.61 -18.94 -11.91
C SER A 36 -0.19 -17.49 -12.18
N VAL A 37 0.35 -16.78 -11.18
CA VAL A 37 0.81 -15.39 -11.36
C VAL A 37 2.07 -15.38 -12.24
N PRO A 38 2.10 -14.64 -13.37
CA PRO A 38 3.26 -14.60 -14.24
C PRO A 38 4.50 -14.11 -13.49
N PHE A 39 5.59 -14.87 -13.62
CA PHE A 39 6.91 -14.51 -13.11
C PHE A 39 7.31 -13.13 -13.61
N HIS A 40 7.79 -12.30 -12.68
CA HIS A 40 8.40 -11.02 -12.98
C HIS A 40 9.89 -11.08 -12.63
N PRO A 41 10.80 -10.63 -13.51
CA PRO A 41 12.24 -10.62 -13.25
C PRO A 41 12.63 -10.05 -11.88
N ASP A 42 12.07 -8.92 -11.46
CA ASP A 42 12.34 -8.34 -10.15
C ASP A 42 12.05 -9.25 -8.94
N GLU A 43 11.27 -10.33 -9.08
CA GLU A 43 11.09 -11.31 -8.00
C GLU A 43 12.43 -11.95 -7.60
N THR A 44 13.40 -12.06 -8.52
CA THR A 44 14.72 -12.65 -8.21
C THR A 44 15.46 -11.89 -7.12
N TYR A 45 15.32 -10.56 -7.07
CA TYR A 45 15.99 -9.73 -6.05
C TYR A 45 15.53 -10.04 -4.64
N TRP A 46 14.27 -10.42 -4.48
CA TRP A 46 13.66 -10.73 -3.20
C TRP A 46 13.82 -12.20 -2.82
N VAL A 47 13.69 -13.08 -3.81
CA VAL A 47 13.84 -14.53 -3.66
C VAL A 47 15.26 -14.89 -3.22
N ASP A 48 16.29 -14.20 -3.72
CA ASP A 48 17.71 -14.45 -3.40
C ASP A 48 18.09 -14.04 -1.95
N MET A 49 17.22 -13.31 -1.24
CA MET A 49 17.55 -12.79 0.09
C MET A 49 17.87 -13.89 1.13
N ALA A 50 17.31 -15.10 0.98
CA ALA A 50 17.64 -16.21 1.87
C ALA A 50 19.12 -16.61 1.81
N ALA A 51 19.71 -16.65 0.62
CA ALA A 51 21.13 -16.93 0.43
C ALA A 51 22.01 -15.84 1.05
N ARG A 52 21.57 -14.59 1.00
CA ARG A 52 22.26 -13.47 1.67
C ARG A 52 22.16 -13.55 3.19
N LEU A 53 20.98 -13.88 3.71
CA LEU A 53 20.73 -14.01 5.16
C LEU A 53 21.49 -15.17 5.80
N SER A 54 21.87 -16.19 5.04
CA SER A 54 22.73 -17.27 5.56
C SER A 54 24.20 -16.88 5.69
N GLN A 55 24.60 -15.75 5.11
CA GLN A 55 25.98 -15.25 5.21
C GLN A 55 26.15 -14.35 6.43
N PRO A 56 27.33 -14.37 7.10
CA PRO A 56 27.66 -13.41 8.14
C PRO A 56 27.50 -11.95 7.68
N PHE A 57 27.08 -11.04 8.57
CA PHE A 57 26.86 -9.62 8.22
C PHE A 57 28.13 -8.83 7.87
N ASN A 58 29.31 -9.40 8.11
CA ASN A 58 30.60 -8.86 7.65
C ASN A 58 31.06 -9.44 6.30
N SER A 59 30.30 -10.36 5.69
CA SER A 59 30.63 -10.95 4.40
C SER A 59 30.52 -9.95 3.24
N PRO A 60 31.13 -10.25 2.07
CA PRO A 60 31.02 -9.42 0.87
C PRO A 60 29.58 -9.12 0.44
N SER A 61 28.63 -10.00 0.72
CA SER A 61 27.20 -9.82 0.37
C SER A 61 26.52 -8.65 1.09
N TRP A 62 27.12 -8.13 2.17
CA TRP A 62 26.65 -6.97 2.95
C TRP A 62 27.54 -5.74 2.78
N GLN A 63 28.51 -5.79 1.87
CA GLN A 63 29.33 -4.63 1.53
C GLN A 63 28.58 -3.68 0.59
N PRO A 64 28.97 -2.40 0.55
CA PRO A 64 28.40 -1.43 -0.39
C PRO A 64 28.44 -1.93 -1.84
N GLY A 65 27.27 -1.97 -2.48
CA GLY A 65 27.09 -2.45 -3.84
C GLY A 65 25.68 -2.16 -4.33
N TYR A 66 25.45 -2.31 -5.63
CA TYR A 66 24.16 -2.05 -6.27
C TYR A 66 22.99 -2.71 -5.50
N MET A 67 23.13 -4.01 -5.22
CA MET A 67 22.11 -4.80 -4.53
C MET A 67 21.88 -4.38 -3.08
N THR A 68 22.90 -3.91 -2.37
CA THR A 68 22.73 -3.48 -0.98
C THR A 68 22.15 -2.07 -0.87
N TYR A 69 22.44 -1.20 -1.84
CA TYR A 69 21.86 0.13 -1.94
C TYR A 69 20.44 0.17 -2.53
N GLU A 70 20.12 -0.67 -3.51
CA GLU A 70 18.82 -0.64 -4.19
C GLU A 70 17.76 -1.47 -3.45
N VAL A 71 18.09 -2.70 -3.07
CA VAL A 71 17.13 -3.69 -2.58
C VAL A 71 16.94 -3.50 -1.07
N ARG A 72 15.72 -3.09 -0.68
CA ARG A 72 15.35 -2.87 0.73
C ARG A 72 14.88 -4.16 1.36
N PRO A 73 15.56 -4.70 2.37
CA PRO A 73 15.57 -6.13 2.67
C PRO A 73 14.25 -6.74 3.14
N PHE A 74 13.29 -5.94 3.66
CA PHE A 74 12.14 -6.49 4.37
C PHE A 74 11.28 -7.46 3.54
N PRO A 75 10.93 -7.17 2.27
CA PRO A 75 10.24 -8.14 1.41
C PRO A 75 11.09 -9.39 1.17
N GLY A 76 12.42 -9.26 1.06
CA GLY A 76 13.31 -10.40 0.96
C GLY A 76 13.31 -11.27 2.21
N TYR A 77 13.22 -10.68 3.41
CA TYR A 77 13.11 -11.45 4.66
C TYR A 77 11.81 -12.25 4.74
N LEU A 78 10.71 -11.68 4.26
CA LEU A 78 9.44 -12.40 4.17
C LEU A 78 9.52 -13.54 3.16
N ALA A 79 10.11 -13.31 1.99
CA ALA A 79 10.33 -14.35 0.98
C ALA A 79 11.20 -15.49 1.54
N ALA A 80 12.28 -15.17 2.25
CA ALA A 80 13.16 -16.13 2.91
C ALA A 80 12.45 -16.90 4.03
N LEU A 81 11.59 -16.24 4.81
CA LEU A 81 10.76 -16.90 5.81
C LEU A 81 9.80 -17.91 5.16
N GLY A 82 9.14 -17.52 4.06
CA GLY A 82 8.26 -18.41 3.30
C GLY A 82 9.00 -19.64 2.76
N GLN A 83 10.17 -19.45 2.15
CA GLN A 83 11.06 -20.52 1.69
C GLN A 83 11.46 -21.46 2.84
N LYS A 84 11.90 -20.92 3.97
CA LYS A 84 12.30 -21.71 5.14
C LYS A 84 11.14 -22.53 5.71
N LEU A 85 9.94 -21.96 5.79
CA LEU A 85 8.75 -22.69 6.26
C LEU A 85 8.31 -23.78 5.29
N ALA A 86 8.57 -23.61 3.99
CA ALA A 86 8.32 -24.61 2.96
C ALA A 86 9.45 -25.66 2.84
N GLY A 87 10.51 -25.56 3.65
CA GLY A 87 11.62 -26.50 3.63
C GLY A 87 12.57 -26.35 2.43
N ILE A 88 12.53 -25.21 1.74
CA ILE A 88 13.41 -24.92 0.60
C ILE A 88 14.86 -24.80 1.08
N SER A 89 15.76 -25.58 0.48
CA SER A 89 17.20 -25.50 0.76
C SER A 89 17.89 -24.43 -0.10
N LEU A 90 19.08 -24.00 0.33
CA LEU A 90 19.83 -22.93 -0.35
C LEU A 90 20.28 -23.32 -1.77
N ASP A 91 20.47 -24.60 -2.05
CA ASP A 91 20.86 -25.13 -3.37
C ASP A 91 19.69 -25.17 -4.38
N GLU A 92 18.45 -25.04 -3.92
CA GLU A 92 17.25 -24.89 -4.77
C GLU A 92 17.03 -23.45 -5.24
N LEU A 93 17.70 -22.47 -4.61
CA LEU A 93 17.59 -21.06 -4.99
C LEU A 93 18.20 -20.81 -6.39
N PRO A 94 17.81 -19.72 -7.07
CA PRO A 94 18.40 -19.35 -8.36
C PRO A 94 19.93 -19.34 -8.32
N LYS A 95 20.55 -19.97 -9.31
CA LYS A 95 22.01 -20.11 -9.40
C LYS A 95 22.70 -18.88 -9.98
N ALA A 96 21.91 -18.00 -10.61
CA ALA A 96 22.37 -16.76 -11.21
C ALA A 96 21.43 -15.61 -10.86
N ALA A 97 21.98 -14.40 -10.74
CA ALA A 97 21.19 -13.19 -10.71
C ALA A 97 20.56 -12.93 -12.09
N TRP A 98 19.40 -12.27 -12.11
CA TRP A 98 18.78 -11.82 -13.35
C TRP A 98 19.67 -10.79 -14.07
N ASP A 99 19.89 -11.00 -15.35
CA ASP A 99 20.68 -10.14 -16.22
C ASP A 99 19.79 -9.46 -17.25
N TRP A 100 19.62 -8.15 -17.10
CA TRP A 100 18.75 -7.33 -17.97
C TRP A 100 19.29 -7.14 -19.38
N SER A 101 20.56 -7.48 -19.64
CA SER A 101 21.13 -7.46 -20.99
C SER A 101 20.77 -8.71 -21.81
N LEU A 102 20.23 -9.74 -21.16
CA LEU A 102 19.90 -11.02 -21.77
C LEU A 102 18.40 -11.21 -21.95
N SER A 103 18.03 -12.03 -22.92
CA SER A 103 16.65 -12.50 -23.08
C SER A 103 16.19 -13.35 -21.88
N THR A 104 14.88 -13.51 -21.74
CA THR A 104 14.30 -14.41 -20.73
C THR A 104 14.76 -15.86 -20.91
N ALA A 105 14.92 -16.32 -22.16
CA ALA A 105 15.38 -17.68 -22.44
C ALA A 105 16.82 -17.90 -21.98
N GLU A 106 17.70 -16.93 -22.23
CA GLU A 106 19.09 -16.98 -21.78
C GLU A 106 19.20 -16.91 -20.25
N ASN A 107 18.42 -16.04 -19.59
CA ASN A 107 18.33 -15.99 -18.13
C ASN A 107 17.84 -17.33 -17.54
N THR A 108 16.86 -17.96 -18.20
CA THR A 108 16.34 -19.27 -17.80
C THR A 108 17.43 -20.35 -17.94
N ALA A 109 18.17 -20.36 -19.06
CA ALA A 109 19.27 -21.30 -19.28
C ALA A 109 20.41 -21.14 -18.26
N ARG A 110 20.64 -19.91 -17.78
CA ARG A 110 21.60 -19.60 -16.70
C ARG A 110 21.11 -19.98 -15.30
N GLY A 111 19.84 -20.38 -15.15
CA GLY A 111 19.24 -20.70 -13.85
C GLY A 111 18.90 -19.47 -13.01
N ALA A 112 18.61 -18.32 -13.64
CA ALA A 112 18.17 -17.10 -12.94
C ALA A 112 16.68 -17.12 -12.58
N VAL A 113 15.88 -18.00 -13.22
CA VAL A 113 14.46 -18.17 -12.92
C VAL A 113 14.32 -19.18 -11.77
N PRO A 114 13.71 -18.82 -10.63
CA PRO A 114 13.49 -19.77 -9.54
C PRO A 114 12.51 -20.87 -9.95
N SER A 115 12.62 -22.04 -9.32
CA SER A 115 11.65 -23.12 -9.52
C SER A 115 10.24 -22.68 -9.08
N ALA A 116 9.21 -23.35 -9.59
CA ALA A 116 7.83 -23.06 -9.23
C ALA A 116 7.59 -23.16 -7.70
N GLN A 117 8.24 -24.13 -7.04
CA GLN A 117 8.13 -24.33 -5.60
C GLN A 117 8.79 -23.18 -4.81
N VAL A 118 9.98 -22.74 -5.23
CA VAL A 118 10.66 -21.58 -4.63
C VAL A 118 9.82 -20.32 -4.78
N LEU A 119 9.29 -20.05 -5.98
CA LEU A 119 8.39 -18.92 -6.23
C LEU A 119 7.13 -18.98 -5.38
N LEU A 120 6.47 -20.14 -5.32
CA LEU A 120 5.27 -20.34 -4.50
C LEU A 120 5.55 -20.01 -3.02
N ALA A 121 6.63 -20.56 -2.48
CA ALA A 121 7.02 -20.34 -1.09
C ALA A 121 7.34 -18.87 -0.79
N SER A 122 7.99 -18.16 -1.72
CA SER A 122 8.29 -16.74 -1.58
C SER A 122 7.08 -15.83 -1.73
N ARG A 123 6.11 -16.21 -2.57
CA ARG A 123 4.89 -15.44 -2.84
C ARG A 123 3.85 -15.57 -1.73
N PHE A 124 3.77 -16.73 -1.08
CA PHE A 124 2.77 -17.01 -0.04
C PHE A 124 2.68 -15.96 1.09
N PRO A 125 3.79 -15.54 1.74
CA PRO A 125 3.72 -14.49 2.75
C PRO A 125 3.25 -13.14 2.18
N MET A 126 3.55 -12.82 0.92
CA MET A 126 3.08 -11.60 0.26
C MET A 126 1.57 -11.62 0.08
N ALA A 127 1.02 -12.74 -0.40
CA ALA A 127 -0.42 -12.90 -0.56
C ALA A 127 -1.18 -12.79 0.77
N ILE A 128 -0.64 -13.35 1.86
CA ILE A 128 -1.21 -13.21 3.21
C ILE A 128 -1.25 -11.74 3.63
N LEU A 129 -0.12 -11.03 3.51
CA LEU A 129 -0.06 -9.61 3.90
C LEU A 129 -0.98 -8.74 3.04
N ALA A 130 -1.07 -9.03 1.74
CA ALA A 130 -2.00 -8.36 0.84
C ALA A 130 -3.46 -8.58 1.28
N ALA A 131 -3.86 -9.82 1.53
CA ALA A 131 -5.20 -10.16 1.98
C ALA A 131 -5.54 -9.47 3.30
N LEU A 132 -4.61 -9.46 4.27
CA LEU A 132 -4.81 -8.76 5.54
C LEU A 132 -4.94 -7.26 5.37
N ALA A 133 -4.09 -6.62 4.54
CA ALA A 133 -4.16 -5.18 4.30
C ALA A 133 -5.51 -4.78 3.68
N LEU A 134 -5.98 -5.54 2.70
CA LEU A 134 -7.25 -5.30 2.04
C LEU A 134 -8.43 -5.60 2.98
N ALA A 135 -8.36 -6.66 3.79
CA ALA A 135 -9.38 -6.99 4.78
C ALA A 135 -9.51 -5.91 5.86
N LEU A 136 -8.38 -5.42 6.39
CA LEU A 136 -8.38 -4.32 7.37
C LEU A 136 -9.00 -3.05 6.77
N THR A 137 -8.71 -2.75 5.51
CA THR A 137 -9.32 -1.62 4.79
C THR A 137 -10.83 -1.82 4.64
N ALA A 138 -11.27 -2.99 4.16
CA ALA A 138 -12.68 -3.34 4.03
C ALA A 138 -13.44 -3.24 5.36
N ILE A 139 -12.87 -3.77 6.45
CA ILE A 139 -13.44 -3.71 7.79
C ILE A 139 -13.50 -2.26 8.28
N GLY A 140 -12.44 -1.48 8.05
CA GLY A 140 -12.40 -0.06 8.37
C GLY A 140 -13.52 0.72 7.69
N LEU A 141 -13.72 0.50 6.40
CA LEU A 141 -14.83 1.09 5.64
C LEU A 141 -16.19 0.60 6.14
N GLY A 142 -16.33 -0.70 6.39
CA GLY A 142 -17.56 -1.31 6.90
C GLY A 142 -18.00 -0.78 8.26
N ARG A 143 -17.04 -0.50 9.15
CA ARG A 143 -17.30 0.07 10.47
C ARG A 143 -17.47 1.59 10.45
N GLY A 144 -16.88 2.28 9.47
CA GLY A 144 -16.95 3.73 9.31
C GLY A 144 -18.22 4.19 8.60
N PHE A 145 -18.56 3.54 7.48
CA PHE A 145 -19.60 3.98 6.54
C PHE A 145 -20.80 3.03 6.44
N GLY A 146 -20.65 1.76 6.86
CA GLY A 146 -21.70 0.73 6.83
C GLY A 146 -21.26 -0.54 6.08
N ARG A 147 -21.93 -1.67 6.30
CA ARG A 147 -21.51 -3.00 5.80
C ARG A 147 -21.26 -3.05 4.30
N PHE A 148 -22.16 -2.48 3.51
CA PHE A 148 -22.07 -2.51 2.05
C PHE A 148 -20.78 -1.87 1.52
N TYR A 149 -20.29 -0.82 2.16
CA TYR A 149 -19.03 -0.15 1.80
C TYR A 149 -17.82 -1.10 1.94
N GLY A 150 -17.79 -1.88 3.03
CA GLY A 150 -16.74 -2.86 3.26
C GLY A 150 -16.79 -4.03 2.27
N TYR A 151 -17.98 -4.55 2.01
CA TYR A 151 -18.18 -5.63 1.04
C TYR A 151 -17.85 -5.21 -0.39
N PHE A 152 -18.28 -4.01 -0.79
CA PHE A 152 -17.99 -3.49 -2.12
C PHE A 152 -16.49 -3.27 -2.32
N PHE A 153 -15.78 -2.77 -1.30
CA PHE A 153 -14.32 -2.65 -1.36
C PHE A 153 -13.63 -4.02 -1.45
N ALA A 154 -14.06 -5.00 -0.64
CA ALA A 154 -13.50 -6.36 -0.70
C ALA A 154 -13.69 -7.01 -2.07
N TRP A 155 -14.82 -6.75 -2.74
CA TRP A 155 -15.03 -7.16 -4.13
C TRP A 155 -14.14 -6.38 -5.10
N ALA A 156 -14.11 -5.04 -5.02
CA ALA A 156 -13.33 -4.18 -5.91
C ALA A 156 -11.81 -4.41 -5.79
N SER A 157 -11.34 -4.90 -4.64
CA SER A 157 -9.93 -5.27 -4.45
C SER A 157 -9.56 -6.58 -5.15
N CYS A 158 -10.51 -7.42 -5.55
CA CYS A 158 -10.25 -8.66 -6.30
C CYS A 158 -9.98 -8.43 -7.81
N ASN A 159 -9.46 -7.26 -8.17
CA ASN A 159 -9.15 -6.90 -9.56
C ASN A 159 -7.81 -7.48 -10.05
N SER A 160 -7.67 -7.68 -11.35
CA SER A 160 -6.50 -8.32 -11.97
C SER A 160 -5.18 -7.64 -11.62
N TYR A 161 -5.17 -6.32 -11.46
CA TYR A 161 -3.98 -5.57 -11.06
C TYR A 161 -3.50 -5.97 -9.66
N PHE A 162 -4.37 -5.95 -8.65
CA PHE A 162 -3.98 -6.37 -7.31
C PHE A 162 -3.68 -7.86 -7.23
N LEU A 163 -4.45 -8.71 -7.92
CA LEU A 163 -4.16 -10.15 -7.95
C LEU A 163 -2.80 -10.44 -8.59
N THR A 164 -2.32 -9.61 -9.51
CA THR A 164 -0.99 -9.74 -10.09
C THR A 164 0.08 -9.15 -9.17
N GLN A 165 -0.04 -7.87 -8.83
CA GLN A 165 1.06 -7.13 -8.18
C GLN A 165 1.25 -7.50 -6.70
N LEU A 166 0.18 -7.81 -5.97
CA LEU A 166 0.26 -8.09 -4.54
C LEU A 166 0.55 -9.56 -4.21
N ARG A 167 0.49 -10.45 -5.21
CA ARG A 167 0.80 -11.88 -5.04
C ARG A 167 2.24 -12.22 -5.42
N ARG A 168 2.92 -11.38 -6.20
CA ARG A 168 4.34 -11.57 -6.54
C ARG A 168 5.21 -11.47 -5.29
N ALA A 169 6.37 -12.14 -5.32
CA ALA A 169 7.40 -12.04 -4.31
C ALA A 169 8.12 -10.68 -4.44
N MET A 170 7.40 -9.59 -4.19
CA MET A 170 7.86 -8.21 -4.36
C MET A 170 7.45 -7.32 -3.18
N CYS A 171 7.88 -6.06 -3.22
CA CYS A 171 7.71 -5.12 -2.12
C CYS A 171 6.28 -4.56 -1.97
N GLU A 172 5.43 -4.69 -2.99
CA GLU A 172 4.13 -4.02 -3.06
C GLU A 172 3.17 -4.48 -1.95
N ALA A 173 3.10 -5.78 -1.66
CA ALA A 173 2.25 -6.32 -0.60
C ALA A 173 2.65 -5.89 0.82
N PRO A 174 3.92 -6.05 1.26
CA PRO A 174 4.31 -5.60 2.59
C PRO A 174 4.26 -4.07 2.71
N LEU A 175 4.58 -3.33 1.64
CA LEU A 175 4.41 -1.87 1.59
C LEU A 175 2.95 -1.46 1.84
N LEU A 176 2.00 -2.12 1.15
CA LEU A 176 0.57 -1.92 1.36
C LEU A 176 0.17 -2.24 2.79
N PHE A 177 0.60 -3.38 3.33
CA PHE A 177 0.26 -3.82 4.67
C PHE A 177 0.69 -2.83 5.76
N PHE A 178 1.96 -2.41 5.78
CA PHE A 178 2.43 -1.46 6.80
C PHE A 178 1.79 -0.08 6.66
N SER A 179 1.51 0.35 5.43
CA SER A 179 0.82 1.62 5.23
C SER A 179 -0.64 1.55 5.69
N VAL A 180 -1.35 0.43 5.49
CA VAL A 180 -2.70 0.25 6.04
C VAL A 180 -2.68 0.23 7.56
N LEU A 181 -1.73 -0.46 8.20
CA LEU A 181 -1.57 -0.41 9.65
C LEU A 181 -1.31 1.01 10.15
N LEU A 182 -0.50 1.78 9.42
CA LEU A 182 -0.26 3.20 9.70
C LEU A 182 -1.56 4.00 9.62
N LEU A 183 -2.38 3.79 8.58
CA LEU A 183 -3.70 4.43 8.45
C LEU A 183 -4.64 4.06 9.60
N CYS A 184 -4.57 2.83 10.12
CA CYS A 184 -5.31 2.42 11.30
C CYS A 184 -4.80 3.07 12.60
N ALA A 185 -3.49 3.32 12.71
CA ALA A 185 -2.85 3.91 13.89
C ALA A 185 -2.97 5.45 13.96
N LEU A 186 -3.19 6.13 12.83
CA LEU A 186 -3.28 7.59 12.78
C LEU A 186 -4.50 8.17 13.53
N PRO A 187 -5.76 7.70 13.32
CA PRO A 187 -6.91 8.22 14.06
C PRO A 187 -6.74 8.21 15.59
N PRO A 188 -6.34 7.11 16.25
CA PRO A 188 -6.17 7.12 17.70
C PRO A 188 -4.99 7.99 18.18
N LEU A 189 -3.98 8.24 17.34
CA LEU A 189 -2.95 9.26 17.60
C LEU A 189 -3.56 10.66 17.62
N LEU A 190 -4.33 11.01 16.59
CA LEU A 190 -4.98 12.31 16.48
C LEU A 190 -5.96 12.54 17.64
N ASP A 191 -6.75 11.53 17.99
CA ASP A 191 -7.63 11.58 19.16
C ASP A 191 -6.84 11.81 20.45
N ALA A 192 -5.74 11.09 20.66
CA ALA A 192 -4.89 11.25 21.83
C ALA A 192 -4.23 12.64 21.93
N LEU A 193 -3.90 13.26 20.79
CA LEU A 193 -3.39 14.64 20.74
C LEU A 193 -4.45 15.64 21.23
N HIS A 194 -5.68 15.54 20.71
CA HIS A 194 -6.79 16.43 21.08
C HIS A 194 -7.25 16.22 22.53
N GLU A 195 -7.27 14.97 22.99
CA GLU A 195 -7.57 14.60 24.38
C GLU A 195 -6.39 14.88 25.33
N LYS A 196 -5.24 15.33 24.82
CA LYS A 196 -4.02 15.66 25.57
C LYS A 196 -3.49 14.49 26.39
N GLN A 197 -3.74 13.25 25.95
CA GLN A 197 -3.35 12.02 26.65
C GLN A 197 -1.91 11.61 26.33
N LYS A 198 -0.95 12.20 27.05
CA LYS A 198 0.50 12.01 26.82
C LYS A 198 0.94 10.56 26.58
N LYS A 199 0.49 9.61 27.42
CA LYS A 199 0.87 8.19 27.29
C LYS A 199 0.42 7.58 25.96
N ARG A 200 -0.81 7.90 25.54
CA ARG A 200 -1.35 7.44 24.24
C ARG A 200 -0.64 8.13 23.08
N VAL A 201 -0.34 9.43 23.19
CA VAL A 201 0.46 10.13 22.18
C VAL A 201 1.80 9.41 22.00
N ILE A 202 2.56 9.16 23.08
CA ILE A 202 3.83 8.42 23.00
C ILE A 202 3.68 7.07 22.30
N LEU A 203 2.73 6.24 22.76
CA LEU A 203 2.49 4.91 22.19
C LEU A 203 2.18 4.96 20.70
N TRP A 204 1.22 5.80 20.31
CA TRP A 204 0.77 5.87 18.92
C TRP A 204 1.78 6.58 18.02
N SER A 205 2.55 7.56 18.51
CA SER A 205 3.65 8.19 17.77
C SER A 205 4.76 7.18 17.46
N ILE A 206 5.16 6.36 18.45
CA ILE A 206 6.15 5.30 18.24
C ILE A 206 5.62 4.28 17.24
N LEU A 207 4.37 3.82 17.39
CA LEU A 207 3.80 2.85 16.45
C LEU A 207 3.72 3.39 15.02
N VAL A 208 3.24 4.63 14.83
CA VAL A 208 3.18 5.28 13.51
C VAL A 208 4.56 5.43 12.89
N GLY A 209 5.57 5.82 13.68
CA GLY A 209 6.95 5.91 13.19
C GLY A 209 7.53 4.55 12.82
N VAL A 210 7.40 3.53 13.69
CA VAL A 210 7.84 2.15 13.38
C VAL A 210 7.20 1.62 12.10
N LEU A 211 5.88 1.79 11.94
CA LEU A 211 5.18 1.36 10.72
C LEU A 211 5.64 2.13 9.48
N SER A 212 5.97 3.42 9.61
CA SER A 212 6.53 4.23 8.52
C SER A 212 7.93 3.75 8.11
N GLY A 213 8.79 3.43 9.08
CA GLY A 213 10.13 2.90 8.82
C GLY A 213 10.08 1.51 8.18
N LEU A 214 9.20 0.62 8.65
CA LEU A 214 8.97 -0.70 8.03
C LEU A 214 8.42 -0.59 6.60
N ALA A 215 7.52 0.36 6.34
CA ALA A 215 7.07 0.64 4.98
C ALA A 215 8.22 1.17 4.09
N ALA A 216 9.09 2.03 4.64
CA ALA A 216 10.28 2.55 3.95
C ALA A 216 11.30 1.44 3.62
N GLU A 217 11.42 0.45 4.49
CA GLU A 217 12.20 -0.79 4.31
C GLU A 217 11.57 -1.77 3.31
N CYS A 218 10.34 -1.52 2.84
CA CYS A 218 9.80 -2.20 1.67
C CYS A 218 10.13 -1.40 0.40
N LYS A 219 9.93 -0.07 0.45
CA LYS A 219 10.20 0.85 -0.65
C LYS A 219 10.37 2.25 -0.08
N LEU A 220 11.31 3.05 -0.59
CA LEU A 220 11.56 4.40 -0.05
C LEU A 220 10.32 5.30 -0.04
N THR A 221 9.36 5.09 -0.95
CA THR A 221 8.07 5.80 -0.95
C THR A 221 7.23 5.54 0.31
N GLY A 222 7.48 4.45 1.05
CA GLY A 222 6.85 4.18 2.34
C GLY A 222 7.25 5.19 3.43
N ALA A 223 8.39 5.88 3.28
CA ALA A 223 8.80 6.97 4.19
C ALA A 223 7.82 8.16 4.17
N LEU A 224 6.99 8.27 3.12
CA LEU A 224 5.91 9.25 3.05
C LEU A 224 4.85 9.05 4.15
N GLY A 225 4.82 7.90 4.82
CA GLY A 225 4.02 7.68 6.02
C GLY A 225 4.32 8.70 7.14
N VAL A 226 5.58 9.12 7.28
CA VAL A 226 5.96 10.19 8.23
C VAL A 226 5.34 11.52 7.80
N GLY A 227 5.47 11.88 6.51
CA GLY A 227 4.89 13.10 5.96
C GLY A 227 3.37 13.13 6.10
N LEU A 228 2.70 11.99 5.88
CA LEU A 228 1.27 11.83 6.10
C LEU A 228 0.89 12.12 7.56
N ALA A 229 1.61 11.56 8.53
CA ALA A 229 1.33 11.78 9.95
C ALA A 229 1.45 13.27 10.34
N ILE A 230 2.48 13.94 9.82
CA ILE A 230 2.71 15.38 10.04
C ILE A 230 1.60 16.21 9.40
N ILE A 231 1.27 15.96 8.14
CA ILE A 231 0.22 16.69 7.41
C ILE A 231 -1.15 16.46 8.06
N ALA A 232 -1.50 15.22 8.38
CA ALA A 232 -2.76 14.90 9.03
C ALA A 232 -2.87 15.54 10.41
N GLY A 233 -1.78 15.55 11.20
CA GLY A 233 -1.73 16.23 12.50
C GLY A 233 -1.90 17.73 12.37
N PHE A 234 -1.18 18.37 11.44
CA PHE A 234 -1.29 19.81 11.17
C PHE A 234 -2.71 20.20 10.76
N VAL A 235 -3.28 19.47 9.79
CA VAL A 235 -4.63 19.72 9.28
C VAL A 235 -5.67 19.49 10.38
N SER A 236 -5.50 18.44 11.20
CA SER A 236 -6.40 18.14 12.32
C SER A 236 -6.40 19.24 13.40
N ILE A 237 -5.25 19.83 13.70
CA ILE A 237 -5.13 20.97 14.63
C ILE A 237 -5.74 22.24 14.02
N TYR A 238 -5.51 22.48 12.73
CA TYR A 238 -5.99 23.68 12.04
C TYR A 238 -7.52 23.75 11.97
N PHE A 239 -8.18 22.65 11.59
CA PHE A 239 -9.64 22.61 11.43
C PHE A 239 -10.43 22.52 12.73
N LYS A 240 -9.83 22.07 13.85
CA LYS A 240 -10.47 22.13 15.17
C LYS A 240 -10.18 23.47 15.86
N GLN A 241 -10.73 24.53 15.25
CA GLN A 241 -10.44 25.94 15.54
C GLN A 241 -10.62 26.36 17.01
N ASP A 242 -11.50 25.69 17.77
CA ASP A 242 -11.71 25.90 19.22
C ASP A 242 -10.55 25.39 20.10
N GLN A 243 -9.55 24.72 19.53
CA GLN A 243 -8.46 24.09 20.28
C GLN A 243 -7.07 24.49 19.78
N LYS A 244 -6.84 25.77 19.49
CA LYS A 244 -5.47 26.35 19.40
C LYS A 244 -4.77 26.39 20.78
N ASP A 245 -4.98 25.38 21.61
CA ASP A 245 -4.31 25.20 22.88
C ASP A 245 -2.83 24.90 22.61
N GLN A 246 -1.95 25.76 23.12
CA GLN A 246 -0.49 25.59 23.03
C GLN A 246 -0.02 24.23 23.56
N ARG A 247 -0.78 23.57 24.45
CA ARG A 247 -0.48 22.20 24.91
C ARG A 247 -0.60 21.19 23.78
N VAL A 248 -1.64 21.27 22.94
CA VAL A 248 -1.83 20.36 21.79
C VAL A 248 -0.71 20.56 20.76
N VAL A 249 -0.35 21.82 20.48
CA VAL A 249 0.76 22.16 19.59
C VAL A 249 2.09 21.57 20.10
N ARG A 250 2.39 21.73 21.40
CA ARG A 250 3.59 21.12 22.01
C ARG A 250 3.58 19.60 21.96
N LEU A 251 2.44 18.96 22.21
CA LEU A 251 2.30 17.50 22.09
C LEU A 251 2.47 17.03 20.64
N PHE A 252 1.98 17.79 19.67
CA PHE A 252 2.16 17.49 18.25
C PHE A 252 3.62 17.62 17.80
N GLN A 253 4.33 18.67 18.24
CA GLN A 253 5.77 18.81 17.99
C GLN A 253 6.56 17.64 18.59
N PHE A 254 6.26 17.28 19.84
CA PHE A 254 6.87 16.13 20.50
C PHE A 254 6.55 14.80 19.78
N SER A 255 5.29 14.59 19.41
CA SER A 255 4.84 13.44 18.61
C SER A 255 5.60 13.35 17.28
N THR A 256 5.78 14.48 16.59
CA THR A 256 6.51 14.55 15.32
C THR A 256 7.95 14.08 15.47
N LEU A 257 8.65 14.54 16.53
CA LEU A 257 10.00 14.09 16.83
C LEU A 257 10.05 12.59 17.13
N LEU A 258 9.08 12.07 17.90
CA LEU A 258 8.99 10.63 18.17
C LEU A 258 8.73 9.79 16.92
N ILE A 259 7.84 10.24 16.03
CA ILE A 259 7.56 9.56 14.75
C ILE A 259 8.83 9.53 13.90
N LEU A 260 9.52 10.67 13.76
CA LEU A 260 10.78 10.76 13.00
C LEU A 260 11.85 9.83 13.58
N ALA A 261 12.08 9.88 14.89
CA ALA A 261 13.08 9.06 15.55
C ALA A 261 12.78 7.57 15.43
N SER A 262 11.54 7.15 15.70
CA SER A 262 11.16 5.72 15.62
C SER A 262 11.09 5.19 14.18
N ALA A 263 10.73 6.03 13.20
CA ALA A 263 10.84 5.68 11.78
C ALA A 263 12.30 5.48 11.36
N LEU A 264 13.19 6.38 11.75
CA LEU A 264 14.61 6.26 11.44
C LEU A 264 15.23 5.04 12.13
N ILE A 265 14.93 4.82 13.41
CA ILE A 265 15.42 3.66 14.17
C ILE A 265 14.94 2.37 13.52
N SER A 266 13.65 2.24 13.21
CA SER A 266 13.13 1.01 12.58
C SER A 266 13.68 0.79 11.17
N PHE A 267 13.85 1.86 10.38
CA PHE A 267 14.51 1.79 9.07
C PHE A 267 15.95 1.26 9.19
N VAL A 268 16.75 1.84 10.08
CA VAL A 268 18.14 1.39 10.29
C VAL A 268 18.22 0.00 10.91
N ALA A 269 17.41 -0.28 11.93
CA ALA A 269 17.49 -1.51 12.73
C ALA A 269 17.02 -2.78 12.00
N VAL A 270 16.30 -2.65 10.89
CA VAL A 270 15.84 -3.79 10.11
C VAL A 270 16.90 -4.24 9.10
N TYR A 271 17.79 -3.34 8.67
CA TYR A 271 18.74 -3.65 7.62
C TYR A 271 20.19 -3.67 8.15
N PRO A 272 20.80 -4.86 8.35
CA PRO A 272 22.18 -4.99 8.82
C PRO A 272 23.21 -4.22 8.00
N PHE A 273 22.91 -3.98 6.72
CA PHE A 273 23.70 -3.09 5.87
C PHE A 273 23.93 -1.73 6.53
N PHE A 274 22.98 -1.16 7.27
CA PHE A 274 23.17 0.15 7.88
C PHE A 274 24.00 0.14 9.16
N TYR A 275 24.33 -1.00 9.77
CA TYR A 275 24.92 -1.02 11.12
C TYR A 275 26.35 -0.47 11.20
N VAL A 276 27.12 -0.59 10.12
CA VAL A 276 28.54 -0.19 10.09
C VAL A 276 28.70 1.33 9.92
N ASP A 277 27.91 1.90 9.00
CA ASP A 277 27.94 3.34 8.70
C ASP A 277 26.53 3.77 8.27
N PRO A 278 25.62 4.02 9.23
CA PRO A 278 24.21 4.27 8.92
C PRO A 278 24.04 5.48 8.01
N LEU A 279 24.71 6.59 8.33
CA LEU A 279 24.51 7.86 7.63
C LEU A 279 24.99 7.77 6.18
N THR A 280 26.24 7.35 5.94
CA THR A 280 26.79 7.27 4.59
C THR A 280 26.03 6.25 3.75
N ARG A 281 25.63 5.12 4.32
CA ARG A 281 24.91 4.08 3.58
C ARG A 281 23.46 4.47 3.26
N MET A 282 22.80 5.24 4.12
CA MET A 282 21.50 5.85 3.81
C MET A 282 21.61 6.90 2.70
N LEU A 283 22.62 7.77 2.75
CA LEU A 283 22.86 8.75 1.68
C LEU A 283 23.21 8.07 0.35
N GLY A 284 24.05 7.03 0.39
CA GLY A 284 24.39 6.21 -0.79
C GLY A 284 23.17 5.50 -1.38
N THR A 285 22.20 5.10 -0.55
CA THR A 285 20.91 4.58 -0.99
C THR A 285 20.13 5.61 -1.81
N LEU A 286 20.04 6.86 -1.36
CA LEU A 286 19.36 7.93 -2.08
C LEU A 286 20.07 8.28 -3.40
N ALA A 287 21.40 8.37 -3.36
CA ALA A 287 22.22 8.62 -4.54
C ALA A 287 22.08 7.49 -5.57
N THR A 288 22.13 6.23 -5.12
CA THR A 288 21.93 5.06 -6.00
C THR A 288 20.54 5.11 -6.63
N ARG A 289 19.49 5.49 -5.88
CA ARG A 289 18.15 5.57 -6.45
C ARG A 289 18.04 6.66 -7.52
N GLN A 290 18.70 7.79 -7.34
CA GLN A 290 18.79 8.83 -8.37
C GLN A 290 19.51 8.31 -9.62
N ASN A 291 20.65 7.62 -9.46
CA ASN A 291 21.40 7.03 -10.57
C ASN A 291 20.58 5.99 -11.33
N VAL A 292 19.93 5.06 -10.60
CA VAL A 292 19.04 4.03 -11.18
C VAL A 292 17.91 4.68 -11.97
N LEU A 293 17.31 5.76 -11.47
CA LEU A 293 16.27 6.47 -12.21
C LEU A 293 16.82 7.06 -13.52
N GLN A 294 18.01 7.67 -13.51
CA GLN A 294 18.61 8.21 -14.73
C GLN A 294 18.93 7.12 -15.75
N THR A 295 19.49 5.98 -15.31
CA THR A 295 19.71 4.81 -16.17
C THR A 295 18.39 4.29 -16.75
N GLN A 296 17.34 4.17 -15.94
CA GLN A 296 16.04 3.71 -16.42
C GLN A 296 15.39 4.67 -17.44
N LEU A 297 15.60 5.98 -17.29
CA LEU A 297 15.15 6.96 -18.27
C LEU A 297 15.88 6.82 -19.61
N HIS A 298 17.16 6.45 -19.58
CA HIS A 298 17.97 6.21 -20.76
C HIS A 298 17.62 4.87 -21.43
N ASP A 299 17.53 3.80 -20.65
CA ASP A 299 17.36 2.44 -21.15
C ASP A 299 15.91 2.15 -21.61
N TYR A 300 14.92 2.86 -21.06
CA TYR A 300 13.50 2.65 -21.36
C TYR A 300 12.82 3.93 -21.87
N PRO A 301 13.28 4.54 -22.98
CA PRO A 301 12.72 5.79 -23.49
C PRO A 301 11.23 5.68 -23.85
N ALA A 302 10.78 4.49 -24.28
CA ALA A 302 9.38 4.21 -24.59
C ALA A 302 8.46 4.21 -23.34
N GLN A 303 9.02 4.07 -22.13
CA GLN A 303 8.29 4.11 -20.87
C GLN A 303 8.24 5.52 -20.28
N VAL A 304 8.95 6.50 -20.86
CA VAL A 304 8.99 7.87 -20.37
C VAL A 304 7.70 8.60 -20.74
N ILE A 305 7.03 9.15 -19.73
CA ILE A 305 5.76 9.89 -19.90
C ILE A 305 6.03 11.38 -19.74
N SER A 306 5.58 12.19 -20.70
CA SER A 306 5.62 13.65 -20.55
C SER A 306 4.67 14.13 -19.45
N PHE A 307 4.98 15.28 -18.85
CA PHE A 307 4.15 15.89 -17.79
C PHE A 307 2.68 16.07 -18.22
N TRP A 308 2.43 16.49 -19.47
CA TRP A 308 1.10 16.76 -19.99
C TRP A 308 0.30 15.50 -20.36
N GLN A 309 0.97 14.40 -20.72
CA GLN A 309 0.30 13.12 -20.97
C GLN A 309 -0.14 12.42 -19.68
N ARG A 310 0.49 12.77 -18.57
CA ARG A 310 0.33 12.07 -17.29
C ARG A 310 -1.10 12.07 -16.76
N PRO A 311 -1.84 13.20 -16.66
CA PRO A 311 -3.20 13.16 -16.13
C PRO A 311 -4.11 12.18 -16.88
N VAL A 312 -4.02 12.15 -18.22
CA VAL A 312 -4.81 11.24 -19.06
C VAL A 312 -4.41 9.78 -18.82
N LEU A 313 -3.11 9.52 -18.74
CA LEU A 313 -2.59 8.18 -18.47
C LEU A 313 -2.95 7.68 -17.07
N LEU A 314 -2.87 8.54 -16.05
CA LEU A 314 -3.30 8.24 -14.69
C LEU A 314 -4.76 7.82 -14.69
N VAL A 315 -5.66 8.56 -15.34
CA VAL A 315 -7.08 8.18 -15.46
C VAL A 315 -7.22 6.81 -16.12
N LYS A 316 -6.57 6.58 -17.26
CA LYS A 316 -6.63 5.28 -17.97
C LYS A 316 -6.15 4.12 -17.10
N ARG A 317 -5.01 4.27 -16.42
CA ARG A 317 -4.41 3.24 -15.57
C ARG A 317 -5.26 3.01 -14.32
N ILE A 318 -5.60 4.08 -13.59
CA ILE A 318 -6.33 3.99 -12.32
C ILE A 318 -7.73 3.41 -12.50
N PHE A 319 -8.44 3.70 -13.59
CA PHE A 319 -9.81 3.23 -13.79
C PHE A 319 -9.94 2.03 -14.72
N GLY A 320 -8.99 1.80 -15.62
CA GLY A 320 -8.95 0.60 -16.44
C GLY A 320 -8.57 -0.65 -15.65
N LEU A 321 -7.66 -0.52 -14.67
CA LEU A 321 -7.13 -1.66 -13.92
C LEU A 321 -8.13 -2.29 -12.91
N PRO A 322 -8.94 -1.53 -12.14
CA PRO A 322 -9.80 -2.12 -11.11
C PRO A 322 -11.11 -2.72 -11.66
N LEU A 323 -11.66 -2.13 -12.71
CA LEU A 323 -12.99 -2.47 -13.21
C LEU A 323 -12.95 -3.47 -14.38
N GLY A 324 -11.76 -3.81 -14.88
CA GLY A 324 -11.61 -4.65 -16.08
C GLY A 324 -12.30 -4.06 -17.31
N TRP A 325 -12.54 -2.74 -17.29
CA TRP A 325 -13.27 -2.07 -18.36
C TRP A 325 -12.40 -2.13 -19.62
N PRO A 326 -12.95 -2.55 -20.79
CA PRO A 326 -12.16 -2.59 -22.01
C PRO A 326 -11.48 -1.25 -22.27
N THR A 327 -10.16 -1.29 -22.50
CA THR A 327 -9.33 -0.10 -22.74
C THR A 327 -9.70 0.64 -24.03
N SER A 328 -10.55 0.03 -24.88
CA SER A 328 -11.10 0.60 -26.11
C SER A 328 -12.25 1.59 -25.87
N VAL A 329 -12.73 1.74 -24.64
CA VAL A 329 -13.81 2.71 -24.37
C VAL A 329 -13.24 4.12 -24.41
N SER A 330 -13.95 5.00 -25.12
CA SER A 330 -13.65 6.42 -25.19
C SER A 330 -13.61 7.04 -23.79
N LEU A 331 -13.09 8.27 -23.65
CA LEU A 331 -13.07 8.99 -22.36
C LEU A 331 -14.44 9.00 -21.65
N GLY A 332 -15.54 8.88 -22.41
CA GLY A 332 -16.90 8.71 -21.90
C GLY A 332 -17.10 7.50 -20.98
N GLY A 333 -16.36 6.41 -21.16
CA GLY A 333 -16.41 5.22 -20.30
C GLY A 333 -15.92 5.46 -18.88
N TYR A 334 -15.08 6.47 -18.69
CA TYR A 334 -14.53 6.82 -17.38
C TYR A 334 -15.39 7.84 -16.62
N ILE A 335 -16.44 8.40 -17.24
CA ILE A 335 -17.31 9.40 -16.58
C ILE A 335 -17.95 8.82 -15.32
N LEU A 336 -18.48 7.60 -15.40
CA LEU A 336 -19.17 6.98 -14.26
C LEU A 336 -18.19 6.65 -13.11
N PRO A 337 -17.01 6.03 -13.34
CA PRO A 337 -15.99 5.89 -12.30
C PRO A 337 -15.51 7.22 -11.70
N LEU A 338 -15.28 8.25 -12.53
CA LEU A 338 -14.88 9.58 -12.05
C LEU A 338 -15.99 10.23 -11.20
N PHE A 339 -17.25 10.05 -11.58
CA PHE A 339 -18.39 10.49 -10.79
C PHE A 339 -18.43 9.79 -9.43
N PHE A 340 -18.29 8.46 -9.40
CA PHE A 340 -18.22 7.72 -8.14
C PHE A 340 -17.02 8.14 -7.28
N LEU A 341 -15.85 8.37 -7.89
CA LEU A 341 -14.68 8.89 -7.18
C LEU A 341 -15.00 10.24 -6.52
N GLY A 342 -15.59 11.17 -7.28
CA GLY A 342 -15.96 12.50 -6.80
C GLY A 342 -16.95 12.43 -5.63
N VAL A 343 -18.00 11.63 -5.76
CA VAL A 343 -18.98 11.38 -4.67
C VAL A 343 -18.29 10.75 -3.46
N GLY A 344 -17.39 9.78 -3.67
CA GLY A 344 -16.67 9.12 -2.59
C GLY A 344 -15.74 10.04 -1.81
N ILE A 345 -15.00 10.91 -2.50
CA ILE A 345 -14.15 11.94 -1.88
C ILE A 345 -15.03 12.93 -1.12
N TYR A 346 -16.11 13.41 -1.74
CA TYR A 346 -17.04 14.34 -1.12
C TYR A 346 -17.67 13.75 0.14
N GLU A 347 -18.19 12.52 0.10
CA GLU A 347 -18.80 11.85 1.26
C GLU A 347 -17.77 11.63 2.37
N THR A 348 -16.56 11.22 2.01
CA THR A 348 -15.45 11.06 2.97
C THR A 348 -15.14 12.38 3.66
N TYR A 349 -15.09 13.48 2.91
CA TYR A 349 -14.85 14.81 3.43
C TYR A 349 -16.03 15.32 4.27
N ALA A 350 -17.26 15.15 3.82
CA ALA A 350 -18.47 15.55 4.54
C ALA A 350 -18.57 14.86 5.90
N GLN A 351 -18.28 13.55 5.95
CA GLN A 351 -18.21 12.82 7.22
C GLN A 351 -16.97 13.19 8.07
N SER A 352 -15.90 13.70 7.45
CA SER A 352 -14.68 14.11 8.16
C SER A 352 -14.85 15.34 9.05
N GLN A 353 -15.87 16.17 8.80
CA GLN A 353 -16.20 17.30 9.68
C GLN A 353 -16.54 16.85 11.11
N PHE A 354 -16.93 15.58 11.28
CA PHE A 354 -17.23 14.98 12.57
C PHE A 354 -16.21 13.93 13.02
N PHE A 355 -15.38 13.37 12.10
CA PHE A 355 -14.45 12.27 12.40
C PHE A 355 -13.05 12.46 11.77
N PRO A 356 -11.95 12.34 12.54
CA PRO A 356 -10.56 12.42 12.02
C PRO A 356 -10.22 11.42 10.91
N ARG A 357 -11.00 10.33 10.79
CA ARG A 357 -10.75 9.23 9.85
C ARG A 357 -10.87 9.64 8.39
N GLY A 358 -11.89 10.45 8.05
CA GLY A 358 -12.07 10.90 6.67
C GLY A 358 -10.93 11.83 6.23
N LEU A 359 -10.48 12.70 7.13
CA LEU A 359 -9.33 13.55 6.90
C LEU A 359 -8.05 12.73 6.66
N VAL A 360 -7.76 11.76 7.54
CA VAL A 360 -6.62 10.85 7.38
C VAL A 360 -6.66 10.15 6.02
N LEU A 361 -7.83 9.67 5.60
CA LEU A 361 -7.99 8.96 4.33
C LEU A 361 -7.72 9.85 3.12
N VAL A 362 -8.26 11.08 3.10
CA VAL A 362 -8.02 12.04 2.01
C VAL A 362 -6.56 12.51 2.01
N SER A 363 -5.99 12.84 3.17
CA SER A 363 -4.58 13.19 3.29
C SER A 363 -3.67 12.06 2.82
N ALA A 364 -4.02 10.80 3.12
CA ALA A 364 -3.27 9.64 2.68
C ALA A 364 -3.33 9.45 1.17
N ALA A 365 -4.51 9.60 0.57
CA ALA A 365 -4.68 9.54 -0.88
C ALA A 365 -3.81 10.57 -1.60
N VAL A 366 -3.75 11.79 -1.07
CA VAL A 366 -2.88 12.84 -1.58
C VAL A 366 -1.42 12.46 -1.35
N VAL A 367 -0.98 12.27 -0.11
CA VAL A 367 0.45 12.11 0.22
C VAL A 367 1.06 10.86 -0.42
N LEU A 368 0.38 9.72 -0.37
CA LEU A 368 0.88 8.46 -0.92
C LEU A 368 0.64 8.33 -2.43
N GLY A 369 -0.41 8.97 -2.97
CA GLY A 369 -0.71 8.96 -4.40
C GLY A 369 0.10 9.97 -5.22
N LEU A 370 0.47 11.12 -4.61
CA LEU A 370 1.15 12.23 -5.28
C LEU A 370 2.47 11.87 -5.99
N PRO A 371 3.34 10.97 -5.47
CA PRO A 371 4.55 10.59 -6.19
C PRO A 371 4.29 10.07 -7.61
N MET A 372 3.13 9.44 -7.85
CA MET A 372 2.76 8.96 -9.18
C MET A 372 2.50 10.11 -10.16
N CYS A 373 2.17 11.31 -9.68
CA CYS A 373 2.09 12.52 -10.51
C CYS A 373 3.46 13.02 -10.99
N PHE A 374 4.56 12.51 -10.43
CA PHE A 374 5.91 13.01 -10.70
C PHE A 374 6.90 11.93 -11.18
N THR A 375 6.58 10.64 -11.06
CA THR A 375 7.49 9.55 -11.47
C THR A 375 7.61 9.42 -12.99
N PRO A 376 8.73 9.73 -13.65
CA PRO A 376 8.76 9.90 -15.11
C PRO A 376 8.47 8.63 -15.94
N LEU A 377 8.43 7.44 -15.33
CA LEU A 377 8.24 6.14 -15.99
C LEU A 377 6.81 5.57 -15.82
N ASP A 378 6.28 4.91 -16.86
CA ASP A 378 4.96 4.24 -16.89
C ASP A 378 4.98 2.77 -16.46
N TRP A 379 5.49 2.47 -15.27
CA TRP A 379 5.48 1.08 -14.79
C TRP A 379 4.22 0.77 -14.00
N ASP A 380 3.55 -0.33 -14.35
CA ASP A 380 2.28 -0.75 -13.73
C ASP A 380 2.34 -0.74 -12.20
N ARG A 381 3.42 -1.25 -11.61
CA ARG A 381 3.58 -1.31 -10.14
C ARG A 381 3.65 0.06 -9.45
N TYR A 382 3.88 1.16 -10.17
CA TYR A 382 3.87 2.51 -9.60
C TYR A 382 2.46 3.02 -9.29
N TYR A 383 1.44 2.35 -9.81
CA TYR A 383 0.05 2.72 -9.63
C TYR A 383 -0.60 2.13 -8.37
N LEU A 384 0.16 1.48 -7.48
CA LEU A 384 -0.35 0.83 -6.27
C LEU A 384 -1.24 1.77 -5.43
N TRP A 385 -0.73 2.95 -5.04
CA TRP A 385 -1.48 3.87 -4.20
C TRP A 385 -2.67 4.50 -4.92
N PRO A 386 -2.52 5.06 -6.15
CA PRO A 386 -3.66 5.61 -6.85
C PRO A 386 -4.78 4.59 -7.08
N VAL A 387 -4.46 3.34 -7.44
CA VAL A 387 -5.45 2.27 -7.60
C VAL A 387 -6.10 1.91 -6.26
N PHE A 388 -5.32 1.79 -5.18
CA PHE A 388 -5.84 1.50 -3.84
C PHE A 388 -6.83 2.55 -3.35
N PHE A 389 -6.48 3.83 -3.42
CA PHE A 389 -7.38 4.91 -3.01
C PHE A 389 -8.56 5.06 -3.97
N ALA A 390 -8.39 4.81 -5.27
CA ALA A 390 -9.52 4.76 -6.20
C ALA A 390 -10.51 3.66 -5.81
N CYS A 391 -10.06 2.44 -5.51
CA CYS A 391 -10.95 1.38 -5.02
C CYS A 391 -11.72 1.82 -3.76
N ILE A 392 -11.05 2.48 -2.81
CA ILE A 392 -11.72 3.01 -1.61
C ILE A 392 -12.81 4.02 -1.98
N PHE A 393 -12.47 5.08 -2.71
CA PHE A 393 -13.43 6.14 -3.01
C PHE A 393 -14.54 5.71 -3.97
N LEU A 394 -14.24 4.84 -4.95
CA LEU A 394 -15.26 4.19 -5.78
C LEU A 394 -16.23 3.39 -4.92
N SER A 395 -15.73 2.64 -3.93
CA SER A 395 -16.59 1.88 -3.02
C SER A 395 -17.51 2.78 -2.21
N ILE A 396 -16.99 3.91 -1.72
CA ILE A 396 -17.79 4.90 -0.99
C ILE A 396 -18.84 5.55 -1.90
N GLY A 397 -18.43 6.05 -3.07
CA GLY A 397 -19.34 6.74 -3.99
C GLY A 397 -20.43 5.84 -4.57
N ALA A 398 -20.08 4.63 -5.00
CA ALA A 398 -21.05 3.66 -5.52
C ALA A 398 -22.04 3.24 -4.44
N SER A 399 -21.55 2.96 -3.22
CA SER A 399 -22.41 2.63 -2.07
C SER A 399 -23.38 3.76 -1.75
N ARG A 400 -22.89 5.01 -1.72
CA ARG A 400 -23.75 6.18 -1.46
C ARG A 400 -24.83 6.33 -2.52
N LEU A 401 -24.49 6.19 -3.80
CA LEU A 401 -25.49 6.33 -4.86
C LEU A 401 -26.56 5.22 -4.80
N ILE A 402 -26.15 3.97 -4.54
CA ILE A 402 -27.09 2.85 -4.39
C ILE A 402 -28.05 3.11 -3.22
N LEU A 403 -27.55 3.66 -2.12
CA LEU A 403 -28.36 4.04 -0.96
C LEU A 403 -29.45 5.05 -1.35
N GLU A 404 -29.05 6.16 -1.99
CA GLU A 404 -29.97 7.22 -2.42
C GLU A 404 -31.04 6.70 -3.39
N LEU A 405 -30.62 5.92 -4.41
CA LEU A 405 -31.54 5.31 -5.37
C LEU A 405 -32.49 4.31 -4.71
N GLY A 406 -32.02 3.60 -3.68
CA GLY A 406 -32.82 2.68 -2.88
C GLY A 406 -33.94 3.38 -2.13
N TYR A 407 -33.65 4.54 -1.51
CA TYR A 407 -34.63 5.34 -0.77
C TYR A 407 -35.64 6.04 -1.68
N LEU A 408 -35.19 6.62 -2.80
CA LEU A 408 -36.07 7.26 -3.79
C LEU A 408 -37.16 6.30 -4.33
N LYS A 409 -36.89 4.99 -4.35
CA LYS A 409 -37.87 3.97 -4.76
C LYS A 409 -38.83 3.55 -3.65
N ILE A 410 -38.51 3.80 -2.37
CA ILE A 410 -39.35 3.43 -1.23
C ILE A 410 -40.34 4.55 -0.90
N ASP A 411 -39.93 5.82 -1.05
CA ASP A 411 -40.73 6.97 -0.65
C ASP A 411 -41.65 7.53 -1.75
N LYS A 412 -41.63 6.96 -2.97
CA LYS A 412 -42.68 7.25 -3.96
C LYS A 412 -43.97 6.54 -3.53
N PRO A 413 -45.05 7.26 -3.19
CA PRO A 413 -46.36 6.63 -3.02
C PRO A 413 -46.71 5.90 -4.32
N ARG A 414 -47.21 4.67 -4.21
CA ARG A 414 -47.82 3.97 -5.34
C ARG A 414 -49.08 4.76 -5.71
N LEU A 415 -48.95 5.65 -6.69
CA LEU A 415 -50.07 6.25 -7.39
C LEU A 415 -50.73 5.21 -8.29
#